data_AF-A0A842P5Z1-F1
#
_entry.id   AF-A0A842P5Z1-F1
#
_cell.length_a   1.000
_cell.length_b   1.000
_cell.length_c   1.000
_cell.angle_alpha   90.00
_cell.angle_beta   90.00
_cell.angle_gamma   90.00
#
_symmetry.space_group_name_H-M   'P 1'
#
loop_
_entity.id
_entity.type
_entity.pdbx_description
1 polymer ?
#
loop_
_entity_poly.entity_id
_entity_poly.type
_entity_poly.pdbx_seq_one_letter_code
_entity_poly.pdbx_strand_id
1 'polypeptide(L)'
;MTIKFGEILEITLLLLTAVSNADAKKCSRLVTAEMRTNALENVNKYSWAEQEQKNAILYAEPWVKLSDDELWNFITSQELPRDIHTNKTVGCPNCEDGIAPYGNYPWKYDFWNEPWKIKCPNCDEMYPRNDFYAFYKTTLDEHGMFRRELGDRSLLFNAEHPDPKDPLHKLYVDDGYGMVDENGNKHHAVAYYNQWAQWRAIYNGLSSLGGAYTLTGDKLYAHKAAVILDRIADVYPEMDFMPLHKMGFEHSHGGPGRGRIEGC
;
A
#
# COMPACT_ATOMS: atom_id res chain seq x y z
N MET A 1 34.04 -30.44 44.49
CA MET A 1 33.23 -30.88 43.34
C MET A 1 32.95 -29.64 42.52
N THR A 2 33.84 -29.35 41.57
CA THR A 2 33.92 -28.06 40.88
C THR A 2 33.14 -28.18 39.58
N ILE A 3 31.90 -27.69 39.58
CA ILE A 3 31.09 -27.64 38.36
C ILE A 3 31.76 -26.61 37.44
N LYS A 4 32.19 -27.05 36.27
CA LYS A 4 32.85 -26.19 35.27
C LYS A 4 31.81 -25.23 34.71
N PHE A 5 32.11 -23.93 34.75
CA PHE A 5 31.28 -22.83 34.24
C PHE A 5 30.82 -22.98 32.77
N GLY A 6 31.46 -23.87 31.99
CA GLY A 6 31.09 -24.16 30.59
C GLY A 6 29.83 -25.02 30.43
N GLU A 7 29.50 -25.91 31.36
CA GLU A 7 28.35 -26.81 31.24
C GLU A 7 27.02 -26.10 31.53
N ILE A 8 27.06 -25.01 32.31
CA ILE A 8 25.87 -24.18 32.62
C ILE A 8 25.51 -23.30 31.41
N LEU A 9 26.50 -22.88 30.62
CA LEU A 9 26.27 -22.02 29.45
C LEU A 9 25.63 -22.79 28.29
N GLU A 10 26.04 -24.05 28.05
CA GLU A 10 25.43 -24.89 27.00
C GLU A 10 23.99 -25.31 27.32
N ILE A 11 23.69 -25.60 28.59
CA ILE A 11 22.32 -25.94 29.03
C ILE A 11 21.40 -24.72 28.93
N THR A 12 21.91 -23.52 29.22
CA THR A 12 21.15 -22.27 29.09
C THR A 12 20.92 -21.89 27.61
N LEU A 13 21.88 -22.20 26.72
CA LEU A 13 21.73 -21.95 25.27
C LEU A 13 20.78 -22.96 24.60
N LEU A 14 20.75 -24.23 25.04
CA LEU A 14 19.76 -25.21 24.57
C LEU A 14 18.33 -24.92 25.08
N LEU A 15 18.19 -24.37 26.29
CA LEU A 15 16.87 -23.97 26.82
C LEU A 15 16.30 -22.72 26.14
N LEU A 16 17.15 -21.83 25.60
CA LEU A 16 16.71 -20.66 24.82
C LEU A 16 16.26 -21.03 23.39
N THR A 17 16.72 -22.15 22.82
CA THR A 17 16.20 -22.65 21.53
C THR A 17 14.86 -23.39 21.65
N ALA A 18 14.40 -23.70 22.87
CA ALA A 18 13.19 -24.49 23.10
C ALA A 18 11.93 -23.64 23.44
N VAL A 19 12.05 -22.31 23.53
CA VAL A 19 10.94 -21.43 23.88
C VAL A 19 10.60 -20.48 22.73
N SER A 20 9.94 -21.04 21.70
CA SER A 20 8.90 -20.34 20.91
C SER A 20 8.25 -21.21 19.82
N ASN A 21 8.19 -22.55 19.96
CA ASN A 21 7.13 -23.33 19.30
C ASN A 21 5.81 -23.22 20.09
N ALA A 22 5.47 -22.01 20.56
CA ALA A 22 4.18 -21.73 21.15
C ALA A 22 3.13 -21.80 20.03
N ASP A 23 2.53 -22.99 19.87
CA ASP A 23 1.41 -23.31 19.00
C ASP A 23 1.44 -22.66 17.61
N ALA A 24 2.38 -23.11 16.77
CA ALA A 24 2.31 -22.82 15.34
C ALA A 24 0.91 -23.18 14.81
N LYS A 25 0.29 -22.27 14.06
CA LYS A 25 -1.07 -22.43 13.51
C LYS A 25 -1.19 -23.74 12.73
N LYS A 26 -1.87 -24.73 13.31
CA LYS A 26 -2.00 -26.09 12.72
C LYS A 26 -2.97 -26.13 11.54
N CYS A 27 -3.96 -25.25 11.51
CA CYS A 27 -4.94 -25.16 10.44
C CYS A 27 -5.63 -23.79 10.40
N SER A 28 -6.25 -23.48 9.27
CA SER A 28 -7.17 -22.35 9.16
C SER A 28 -8.47 -22.64 9.92
N ARG A 29 -8.90 -21.68 10.75
CA ARG A 29 -10.14 -21.75 11.54
C ARG A 29 -11.32 -21.04 10.87
N LEU A 30 -11.04 -20.02 10.04
CA LEU A 30 -12.07 -19.28 9.30
C LEU A 30 -12.55 -20.05 8.07
N VAL A 31 -11.59 -20.52 7.27
CA VAL A 31 -11.86 -21.41 6.12
C VAL A 31 -11.26 -22.78 6.44
N THR A 32 -12.11 -23.72 6.85
CA THR A 32 -11.65 -25.06 7.27
C THR A 32 -11.18 -25.89 6.07
N ALA A 33 -10.49 -27.01 6.35
CA ALA A 33 -10.12 -27.96 5.30
C ALA A 33 -11.35 -28.56 4.61
N GLU A 34 -12.39 -28.90 5.40
CA GLU A 34 -13.66 -29.39 4.90
C GLU A 34 -14.36 -28.39 3.97
N MET A 35 -14.40 -27.10 4.34
CA MET A 35 -14.97 -26.05 3.48
C MET A 35 -14.26 -25.96 2.12
N ARG A 36 -12.93 -26.09 2.09
CA ARG A 36 -12.19 -26.12 0.82
C ARG A 36 -12.48 -27.37 0.01
N THR A 37 -12.50 -28.54 0.64
CA THR A 37 -12.87 -29.79 -0.06
C THR A 37 -14.27 -29.66 -0.68
N ASN A 38 -15.24 -29.15 0.08
CA ASN A 38 -16.60 -28.92 -0.41
C ASN A 38 -16.62 -27.91 -1.57
N ALA A 39 -15.84 -26.83 -1.51
CA ALA A 39 -15.74 -25.86 -2.60
C ALA A 39 -15.20 -26.51 -3.89
N LEU A 40 -14.14 -27.32 -3.79
CA LEU A 40 -13.55 -28.04 -4.93
C LEU A 40 -14.49 -29.09 -5.51
N GLU A 41 -15.24 -29.80 -4.66
CA GLU A 41 -16.27 -30.72 -5.13
C GLU A 41 -17.41 -29.99 -5.83
N ASN A 42 -17.84 -28.84 -5.30
CA ASN A 42 -18.93 -28.06 -5.85
C ASN A 42 -18.61 -27.52 -7.24
N VAL A 43 -17.35 -27.16 -7.51
CA VAL A 43 -16.89 -26.75 -8.86
C VAL A 43 -17.20 -27.81 -9.92
N ASN A 44 -17.08 -29.10 -9.58
CA ASN A 44 -17.38 -30.19 -10.49
C ASN A 44 -18.89 -30.52 -10.60
N LYS A 45 -19.71 -29.99 -9.69
CA LYS A 45 -21.15 -30.29 -9.57
C LYS A 45 -22.03 -29.14 -10.08
N TYR A 46 -21.59 -27.90 -9.94
CA TYR A 46 -22.41 -26.72 -10.18
C TYR A 46 -21.69 -25.68 -11.05
N SER A 47 -22.35 -25.23 -12.12
CA SER A 47 -21.81 -24.21 -13.03
C SER A 47 -21.53 -22.87 -12.36
N TRP A 48 -22.35 -22.47 -11.39
CA TRP A 48 -22.10 -21.24 -10.62
C TRP A 48 -20.81 -21.34 -9.81
N ALA A 49 -20.50 -22.51 -9.24
CA ALA A 49 -19.29 -22.71 -8.46
C ALA A 49 -18.04 -22.72 -9.35
N GLU A 50 -18.14 -23.34 -10.53
CA GLU A 50 -17.10 -23.26 -11.57
C GLU A 50 -16.84 -21.80 -11.98
N GLN A 51 -17.89 -21.01 -12.18
CA GLN A 51 -17.75 -19.60 -12.54
C GLN A 51 -17.09 -18.77 -11.43
N GLU A 52 -17.47 -19.00 -10.17
CA GLU A 52 -16.82 -18.33 -9.03
C GLU A 52 -15.33 -18.67 -8.93
N GLN A 53 -14.95 -19.93 -9.15
CA GLN A 53 -13.54 -20.32 -9.17
C GLN A 53 -12.79 -19.63 -10.32
N LYS A 54 -13.37 -19.59 -11.53
CA LYS A 54 -12.78 -18.88 -12.67
C LYS A 54 -12.60 -17.39 -12.39
N ASN A 55 -13.59 -16.74 -11.78
CA ASN A 55 -13.51 -15.34 -11.39
C ASN A 55 -12.40 -15.10 -10.36
N ALA A 56 -12.29 -15.98 -9.35
CA ALA A 56 -11.23 -15.86 -8.34
C ALA A 56 -9.82 -15.98 -8.93
N ILE A 57 -9.62 -16.92 -9.87
CA ILE A 57 -8.36 -17.05 -10.62
C ILE A 57 -8.07 -15.78 -11.42
N LEU A 58 -9.07 -15.27 -12.16
CA LEU A 58 -8.94 -14.07 -12.98
C LEU A 58 -8.56 -12.84 -12.13
N TYR A 59 -9.20 -12.63 -10.98
CA TYR A 59 -8.89 -11.51 -10.11
C TYR A 59 -7.52 -11.61 -9.43
N ALA A 60 -7.03 -12.83 -9.19
CA ALA A 60 -5.71 -13.06 -8.61
C ALA A 60 -4.58 -12.97 -9.65
N GLU A 61 -4.88 -13.15 -10.93
CA GLU A 61 -3.87 -13.24 -12.01
C GLU A 61 -2.88 -12.07 -12.04
N PRO A 62 -3.29 -10.78 -11.93
CA PRO A 62 -2.34 -9.67 -11.94
C PRO A 62 -1.31 -9.77 -10.81
N TRP A 63 -1.73 -10.24 -9.63
CA TRP A 63 -0.89 -10.35 -8.45
C TRP A 63 0.08 -11.53 -8.50
N VAL A 64 -0.35 -12.63 -9.13
CA VAL A 64 0.50 -13.82 -9.31
C VAL A 64 1.64 -13.57 -10.29
N LYS A 65 1.42 -12.71 -11.29
CA LYS A 65 2.43 -12.35 -12.29
C LYS A 65 3.60 -11.55 -11.72
N LEU A 66 3.40 -10.88 -10.59
CA LEU A 66 4.44 -10.11 -9.92
C LEU A 66 5.42 -11.04 -9.20
N SER A 67 6.69 -10.69 -9.22
CA SER A 67 7.72 -11.29 -8.39
C SER A 67 7.46 -11.01 -6.90
N ASP A 68 8.11 -11.78 -6.02
CA ASP A 68 7.97 -11.57 -4.57
C ASP A 68 8.53 -10.20 -4.17
N ASP A 69 9.63 -9.75 -4.80
CA ASP A 69 10.20 -8.42 -4.57
C ASP A 69 9.25 -7.30 -5.00
N GLU A 70 8.54 -7.45 -6.11
CA GLU A 70 7.54 -6.45 -6.55
C GLU A 70 6.37 -6.37 -5.57
N LEU A 71 5.87 -7.51 -5.10
CA LEU A 71 4.81 -7.54 -4.08
C LEU A 71 5.25 -6.92 -2.76
N TRP A 72 6.47 -7.22 -2.33
CA TRP A 72 7.05 -6.68 -1.12
C TRP A 72 7.24 -5.16 -1.23
N ASN A 73 7.73 -4.66 -2.37
CA ASN A 73 7.98 -3.23 -2.60
C ASN A 73 6.70 -2.38 -2.78
N PHE A 74 5.52 -2.99 -2.96
CA PHE A 74 4.27 -2.23 -2.99
C PHE A 74 3.85 -1.68 -1.62
N ILE A 75 4.36 -2.24 -0.53
CA ILE A 75 3.91 -1.87 0.80
C ILE A 75 4.68 -0.64 1.28
N THR A 76 3.99 0.49 1.36
CA THR A 76 4.59 1.75 1.78
C THR A 76 4.77 1.81 3.30
N SER A 77 5.84 2.45 3.77
CA SER A 77 6.09 2.64 5.20
C SER A 77 5.34 3.85 5.78
N GLN A 78 5.45 4.03 7.10
CA GLN A 78 4.74 5.06 7.87
C GLN A 78 5.04 6.50 7.40
N GLU A 79 6.28 6.79 6.98
CA GLU A 79 6.69 8.16 6.65
C GLU A 79 6.07 8.67 5.36
N LEU A 80 5.70 7.80 4.42
CA LEU A 80 4.94 8.23 3.25
C LEU A 80 3.49 8.53 3.66
N PRO A 81 3.03 9.79 3.55
CA PRO A 81 1.72 10.16 4.05
C PRO A 81 0.58 9.46 3.30
N ARG A 82 -0.57 9.42 3.97
CA ARG A 82 -1.86 9.00 3.42
C ARG A 82 -2.85 10.12 3.69
N ASP A 83 -3.64 10.48 2.69
CA ASP A 83 -4.69 11.49 2.84
C ASP A 83 -5.95 11.05 2.11
N ILE A 84 -7.12 11.29 2.68
CA ILE A 84 -8.39 11.04 2.00
C ILE A 84 -8.80 12.17 1.05
N HIS A 85 -8.16 13.35 1.12
CA HIS A 85 -8.39 14.49 0.22
C HIS A 85 -7.06 15.06 -0.30
N THR A 86 -7.12 15.82 -1.39
CA THR A 86 -5.95 16.56 -1.91
C THR A 86 -5.91 17.98 -1.34
N ASN A 87 -6.98 18.73 -1.58
CA ASN A 87 -7.27 20.06 -1.04
C ASN A 87 -8.79 20.27 -1.14
N LYS A 88 -9.48 20.32 -0.01
CA LYS A 88 -10.94 20.48 0.02
C LYS A 88 -11.43 21.88 -0.34
N THR A 89 -10.62 22.89 -0.03
CA THR A 89 -11.02 24.29 -0.17
C THR A 89 -10.97 24.73 -1.62
N VAL A 90 -9.91 24.31 -2.33
CA VAL A 90 -9.68 24.67 -3.73
C VAL A 90 -10.23 23.61 -4.69
N GLY A 91 -10.14 22.32 -4.34
CA GLY A 91 -10.48 21.23 -5.25
C GLY A 91 -9.35 20.91 -6.22
N CYS A 92 -9.61 21.01 -7.53
CA CYS A 92 -8.60 20.75 -8.56
C CYS A 92 -7.69 21.98 -8.76
N PRO A 93 -6.36 21.84 -8.89
CA PRO A 93 -5.50 22.99 -9.14
C PRO A 93 -5.76 23.74 -10.46
N ASN A 94 -6.42 23.11 -11.45
CA ASN A 94 -6.71 23.71 -12.75
C ASN A 94 -8.16 24.19 -12.88
N CYS A 95 -9.14 23.39 -12.43
CA CYS A 95 -10.57 23.72 -12.58
C CYS A 95 -11.27 24.00 -11.24
N GLU A 96 -10.51 24.17 -10.15
CA GLU A 96 -10.99 24.54 -8.83
C GLU A 96 -12.18 23.68 -8.36
N ASP A 97 -13.30 24.32 -8.02
CA ASP A 97 -14.54 23.72 -7.55
C ASP A 97 -15.31 22.95 -8.63
N GLY A 98 -14.89 23.03 -9.90
CA GLY A 98 -15.44 22.25 -11.01
C GLY A 98 -15.32 20.73 -10.82
N ILE A 99 -14.47 20.28 -9.89
CA ILE A 99 -14.37 18.86 -9.50
C ILE A 99 -15.49 18.41 -8.53
N ALA A 100 -16.14 19.33 -7.82
CA ALA A 100 -17.10 19.02 -6.76
C ALA A 100 -18.32 18.16 -7.20
N PRO A 101 -18.88 18.31 -8.42
CA PRO A 101 -20.00 17.48 -8.88
C PRO A 101 -19.68 15.97 -8.96
N TYR A 102 -18.41 15.57 -8.94
CA TYR A 102 -17.96 14.18 -9.02
C TYR A 102 -17.86 13.47 -7.66
N GLY A 103 -18.28 14.14 -6.57
CA GLY A 103 -18.39 13.55 -5.24
C GLY A 103 -17.25 13.93 -4.28
N ASN A 104 -17.28 13.34 -3.08
CA ASN A 104 -16.38 13.73 -1.99
C ASN A 104 -14.91 13.28 -2.18
N TYR A 105 -14.70 12.19 -2.93
CA TYR A 105 -13.37 11.63 -3.25
C TYR A 105 -13.27 11.46 -4.78
N PRO A 106 -13.23 12.57 -5.54
CA PRO A 106 -13.57 12.53 -6.97
C PRO A 106 -12.40 12.11 -7.89
N TRP A 107 -11.17 12.09 -7.39
CA TRP A 107 -9.98 11.86 -8.20
C TRP A 107 -9.93 10.43 -8.74
N LYS A 108 -9.71 10.31 -10.05
CA LYS A 108 -9.47 9.03 -10.72
C LYS A 108 -8.01 8.63 -10.55
N TYR A 109 -7.75 7.33 -10.52
CA TYR A 109 -6.41 6.76 -10.49
C TYR A 109 -6.42 5.40 -11.20
N ASP A 110 -5.28 5.02 -11.77
CA ASP A 110 -5.05 3.67 -12.29
C ASP A 110 -3.82 3.09 -11.59
N PHE A 111 -4.06 2.08 -10.74
CA PHE A 111 -3.00 1.42 -9.97
C PHE A 111 -1.95 0.74 -10.85
N TRP A 112 -2.39 0.16 -11.98
CA TRP A 112 -1.53 -0.69 -12.80
C TRP A 112 -0.83 0.09 -13.90
N ASN A 113 -1.50 1.07 -14.48
CA ASN A 113 -1.02 1.76 -15.67
C ASN A 113 -0.46 3.17 -15.38
N GLU A 114 -0.89 3.82 -14.30
CA GLU A 114 -0.51 5.19 -13.96
C GLU A 114 -0.07 5.29 -12.49
N PRO A 115 1.04 4.62 -12.10
CA PRO A 115 1.50 4.60 -10.72
C PRO A 115 1.78 6.02 -10.23
N TRP A 116 1.26 6.33 -9.04
CA TRP A 116 1.44 7.62 -8.35
C TRP A 116 0.89 8.84 -9.08
N LYS A 117 -0.12 8.66 -9.95
CA LYS A 117 -0.83 9.74 -10.62
C LYS A 117 -2.32 9.72 -10.28
N ILE A 118 -2.87 10.91 -10.06
CA ILE A 118 -4.31 11.14 -9.96
C ILE A 118 -4.77 12.03 -11.10
N LYS A 119 -5.98 11.78 -11.59
CA LYS A 119 -6.58 12.50 -12.70
C LYS A 119 -7.89 13.17 -12.30
N CYS A 120 -8.03 14.45 -12.62
CA CYS A 120 -9.27 15.17 -12.38
C CYS A 120 -10.36 14.63 -13.32
N PRO A 121 -11.53 14.21 -12.82
CA PRO A 121 -12.60 13.71 -13.68
C PRO A 121 -13.28 14.81 -14.52
N ASN A 122 -13.05 16.10 -14.20
CA ASN A 122 -13.68 17.24 -14.87
C ASN A 122 -12.83 17.80 -16.02
N CYS A 123 -11.56 18.13 -15.75
CA CYS A 123 -10.67 18.75 -16.73
C CYS A 123 -9.57 17.83 -17.26
N ASP A 124 -9.57 16.56 -16.85
CA ASP A 124 -8.62 15.52 -17.25
C ASP A 124 -7.14 15.79 -16.89
N GLU A 125 -6.83 16.85 -16.15
CA GLU A 125 -5.48 17.13 -15.70
C GLU A 125 -4.95 16.07 -14.73
N MET A 126 -3.65 15.76 -14.86
CA MET A 126 -2.95 14.76 -14.05
C MET A 126 -1.95 15.39 -13.10
N TYR A 127 -1.87 14.81 -11.90
CA TYR A 127 -0.99 15.28 -10.84
C TYR A 127 -0.35 14.12 -10.07
N PRO A 128 0.83 14.32 -9.48
CA PRO A 128 1.69 15.51 -9.64
C PRO A 128 2.33 15.57 -11.03
N ARG A 129 3.06 16.64 -11.36
CA ARG A 129 3.72 16.79 -12.67
C ARG A 129 5.12 16.16 -12.76
N ASN A 130 5.71 15.78 -11.63
CA ASN A 130 6.96 15.01 -11.60
C ASN A 130 6.70 13.50 -11.70
N ASP A 131 7.73 12.74 -12.07
CA ASP A 131 7.75 11.29 -11.88
C ASP A 131 8.03 10.98 -10.40
N PHE A 132 6.97 10.94 -9.60
CA PHE A 132 7.08 10.62 -8.18
C PHE A 132 7.60 9.20 -7.97
N TYR A 133 7.31 8.23 -8.85
CA TYR A 133 7.76 6.86 -8.65
C TYR A 133 9.28 6.73 -8.81
N ALA A 134 9.87 7.44 -9.77
CA ALA A 134 11.32 7.56 -9.87
C ALA A 134 11.92 8.13 -8.59
N PHE A 135 11.36 9.22 -8.06
CA PHE A 135 11.79 9.81 -6.79
C PHE A 135 11.64 8.82 -5.61
N TYR A 136 10.48 8.18 -5.47
CA TYR A 136 10.17 7.21 -4.42
C TYR A 136 11.20 6.07 -4.36
N LYS A 137 11.64 5.54 -5.51
CA LYS A 137 12.66 4.47 -5.52
C LYS A 137 14.00 4.91 -4.92
N THR A 138 14.32 6.20 -4.97
CA THR A 138 15.55 6.76 -4.37
C THR A 138 15.41 7.08 -2.89
N THR A 139 14.20 7.10 -2.34
CA THR A 139 13.95 7.39 -0.92
C THR A 139 13.98 6.14 -0.04
N LEU A 140 14.07 4.94 -0.63
CA LEU A 140 14.05 3.69 0.12
C LEU A 140 15.38 3.45 0.84
N ASP A 141 15.33 3.24 2.15
CA ASP A 141 16.48 2.78 2.93
C ASP A 141 16.79 1.29 2.72
N GLU A 142 17.82 0.77 3.40
CA GLU A 142 18.23 -0.64 3.31
C GLU A 142 17.15 -1.65 3.72
N HIS A 143 16.10 -1.20 4.41
CA HIS A 143 14.93 -1.99 4.81
C HIS A 143 13.70 -1.70 3.93
N GLY A 144 13.88 -1.00 2.81
CA GLY A 144 12.81 -0.62 1.89
C GLY A 144 11.80 0.37 2.50
N MET A 145 12.17 1.09 3.56
CA MET A 145 11.30 2.09 4.16
C MET A 145 11.49 3.42 3.44
N PHE A 146 10.39 4.08 3.10
CA PHE A 146 10.42 5.44 2.57
C PHE A 146 11.04 6.39 3.59
N ARG A 147 12.13 7.06 3.20
CA ARG A 147 12.78 8.16 3.92
C ARG A 147 12.88 9.35 2.98
N ARG A 148 12.01 10.35 3.17
CA ARG A 148 11.93 11.53 2.28
C ARG A 148 13.29 12.18 2.07
N GLU A 149 14.08 12.27 3.13
CA GLU A 149 15.38 12.95 3.14
C GLU A 149 16.47 12.21 2.34
N LEU A 150 16.29 10.91 2.05
CA LEU A 150 17.22 10.16 1.19
C LEU A 150 16.99 10.41 -0.31
N GLY A 151 15.83 10.95 -0.67
CA GLY A 151 15.40 11.09 -2.06
C GLY A 151 16.29 12.00 -2.91
N ASP A 152 16.55 11.58 -4.15
CA ASP A 152 17.26 12.39 -5.13
C ASP A 152 16.39 13.59 -5.55
N ARG A 153 16.70 14.75 -4.99
CA ARG A 153 15.97 16.00 -5.25
C ARG A 153 16.10 16.49 -6.70
N SER A 154 17.04 15.95 -7.49
CA SER A 154 17.13 16.25 -8.92
C SER A 154 15.94 15.71 -9.72
N LEU A 155 15.19 14.74 -9.17
CA LEU A 155 13.96 14.18 -9.76
C LEU A 155 12.70 15.00 -9.42
N LEU A 156 12.81 15.99 -8.53
CA LEU A 156 11.69 16.82 -8.10
C LEU A 156 11.52 18.02 -9.02
N PHE A 157 11.04 17.78 -10.24
CA PHE A 157 10.72 18.82 -11.22
C PHE A 157 9.51 18.46 -12.07
N ASN A 158 8.84 19.47 -12.60
CA ASN A 158 7.74 19.30 -13.53
C ASN A 158 8.29 18.72 -14.85
N ALA A 159 7.89 17.50 -15.20
CA ALA A 159 8.43 16.79 -16.37
C ALA A 159 8.11 17.49 -17.71
N GLU A 160 7.05 18.31 -17.76
CA GLU A 160 6.70 19.13 -18.92
C GLU A 160 7.60 20.39 -19.03
N HIS A 161 8.27 20.77 -17.92
CA HIS A 161 9.15 21.93 -17.81
C HIS A 161 10.53 21.54 -17.21
N PRO A 162 11.34 20.74 -17.93
CA PRO A 162 12.57 20.16 -17.39
C PRO A 162 13.72 21.16 -17.20
N ASP A 163 13.70 22.32 -17.89
CA ASP A 163 14.74 23.35 -17.73
C ASP A 163 14.65 23.97 -16.33
N PRO A 164 15.72 23.93 -15.51
CA PRO A 164 15.73 24.57 -14.19
C PRO A 164 15.49 26.08 -14.20
N LYS A 165 15.62 26.74 -15.37
CA LYS A 165 15.34 28.17 -15.55
C LYS A 165 13.89 28.47 -15.89
N ASP A 166 13.09 27.46 -16.23
CA ASP A 166 11.67 27.63 -16.49
C ASP A 166 10.95 27.97 -15.17
N PRO A 167 10.17 29.06 -15.09
CA PRO A 167 9.43 29.40 -13.87
C PRO A 167 8.46 28.30 -13.42
N LEU A 168 7.99 27.43 -14.33
CA LEU A 168 7.07 26.33 -14.04
C LEU A 168 7.79 25.04 -13.61
N HIS A 169 9.13 25.04 -13.60
CA HIS A 169 9.97 23.86 -13.28
C HIS A 169 9.63 23.20 -11.93
N LYS A 170 9.15 23.97 -10.94
CA LYS A 170 8.78 23.46 -9.60
C LYS A 170 7.28 23.41 -9.35
N LEU A 171 6.46 23.81 -10.33
CA LEU A 171 5.02 23.85 -10.16
C LEU A 171 4.44 22.44 -10.19
N TYR A 172 3.48 22.17 -9.29
CA TYR A 172 2.79 20.88 -9.19
C TYR A 172 3.71 19.67 -8.96
N VAL A 173 4.90 19.89 -8.39
CA VAL A 173 5.86 18.84 -8.02
C VAL A 173 5.57 18.35 -6.60
N ASP A 174 5.44 17.04 -6.43
CA ASP A 174 5.16 16.41 -5.13
C ASP A 174 6.33 15.49 -4.74
N ASP A 175 6.77 15.58 -3.48
CA ASP A 175 7.80 14.73 -2.89
C ASP A 175 7.24 13.75 -1.84
N GLY A 176 5.92 13.53 -1.89
CA GLY A 176 5.14 12.69 -0.97
C GLY A 176 4.34 13.53 0.01
N TYR A 177 4.76 14.77 0.28
CA TYR A 177 4.11 15.63 1.26
C TYR A 177 3.20 16.69 0.65
N GLY A 178 2.99 16.67 -0.66
CA GLY A 178 2.09 17.55 -1.39
C GLY A 178 2.79 18.47 -2.37
N MET A 179 2.11 18.73 -3.47
CA MET A 179 2.50 19.72 -4.47
C MET A 179 1.92 21.10 -4.18
N VAL A 180 2.47 22.12 -4.82
CA VAL A 180 2.00 23.51 -4.71
C VAL A 180 1.52 24.01 -6.07
N ASP A 181 0.38 24.70 -6.08
CA ASP A 181 -0.19 25.34 -7.27
C ASP A 181 0.32 26.78 -7.49
N GLU A 182 -0.13 27.43 -8.56
CA GLU A 182 0.32 28.78 -8.94
C GLU A 182 -0.03 29.84 -7.90
N ASN A 183 -1.08 29.60 -7.12
CA ASN A 183 -1.58 30.48 -6.07
C ASN A 183 -0.94 30.18 -4.71
N GLY A 184 -0.02 29.21 -4.64
CA GLY A 184 0.64 28.81 -3.40
C GLY A 184 -0.18 27.85 -2.53
N ASN A 185 -1.31 27.33 -3.02
CA ASN A 185 -2.08 26.34 -2.26
C ASN A 185 -1.41 24.97 -2.36
N LYS A 186 -1.47 24.24 -1.26
CA LYS A 186 -0.92 22.89 -1.15
C LYS A 186 -1.97 21.84 -1.51
N HIS A 187 -1.56 20.80 -2.24
CA HIS A 187 -2.42 19.70 -2.67
C HIS A 187 -1.71 18.36 -2.42
N HIS A 188 -2.33 17.46 -1.66
CA HIS A 188 -1.73 16.17 -1.27
C HIS A 188 -1.98 15.05 -2.31
N ALA A 189 -1.53 15.24 -3.56
CA ALA A 189 -1.81 14.31 -4.65
C ALA A 189 -1.24 12.91 -4.41
N VAL A 190 0.03 12.82 -4.00
CA VAL A 190 0.68 11.53 -3.71
C VAL A 190 0.08 10.85 -2.49
N ALA A 191 -0.22 11.59 -1.43
CA ALA A 191 -0.84 11.03 -0.23
C ALA A 191 -2.25 10.51 -0.51
N TYR A 192 -3.01 11.20 -1.38
CA TYR A 192 -4.31 10.72 -1.87
C TYR A 192 -4.17 9.41 -2.66
N TYR A 193 -3.20 9.33 -3.57
CA TYR A 193 -2.91 8.10 -4.30
C TYR A 193 -2.53 6.96 -3.35
N ASN A 194 -1.67 7.24 -2.36
CA ASN A 194 -1.25 6.25 -1.39
C ASN A 194 -2.46 5.65 -0.64
N GLN A 195 -3.39 6.50 -0.19
CA GLN A 195 -4.59 6.06 0.50
C GLN A 195 -5.55 5.29 -0.42
N TRP A 196 -5.93 5.87 -1.56
CA TRP A 196 -7.05 5.36 -2.36
C TRP A 196 -6.66 4.36 -3.44
N ALA A 197 -5.46 4.46 -4.00
CA ALA A 197 -4.96 3.55 -5.01
C ALA A 197 -4.08 2.47 -4.37
N GLN A 198 -2.97 2.86 -3.74
CA GLN A 198 -1.94 1.92 -3.26
C GLN A 198 -2.48 0.96 -2.19
N TRP A 199 -2.93 1.48 -1.05
CA TRP A 199 -3.42 0.64 0.06
C TRP A 199 -4.71 -0.11 -0.29
N ARG A 200 -5.61 0.52 -1.02
CA ARG A 200 -6.83 -0.16 -1.49
C ARG A 200 -6.53 -1.31 -2.45
N ALA A 201 -5.56 -1.14 -3.35
CA ALA A 201 -5.11 -2.21 -4.22
C ALA A 201 -4.51 -3.37 -3.40
N ILE A 202 -3.66 -3.07 -2.41
CA ILE A 202 -3.08 -4.08 -1.52
C ILE A 202 -4.17 -4.91 -0.81
N TYR A 203 -5.19 -4.28 -0.23
CA TYR A 203 -6.29 -5.00 0.42
C TYR A 203 -7.12 -5.84 -0.55
N ASN A 204 -7.39 -5.31 -1.74
CA ASN A 204 -8.10 -6.04 -2.78
C ASN A 204 -7.27 -7.24 -3.25
N GLY A 205 -5.96 -7.07 -3.45
CA GLY A 205 -5.04 -8.13 -3.86
C GLY A 205 -4.96 -9.26 -2.85
N LEU A 206 -4.83 -8.93 -1.55
CA LEU A 206 -4.91 -9.93 -0.47
C LEU A 206 -6.23 -10.70 -0.50
N SER A 207 -7.35 -10.01 -0.71
CA SER A 207 -8.67 -10.64 -0.81
C SER A 207 -8.77 -11.56 -2.04
N SER A 208 -8.27 -11.13 -3.20
CA SER A 208 -8.23 -11.91 -4.43
C SER A 208 -7.38 -13.17 -4.30
N LEU A 209 -6.15 -13.03 -3.78
CA LEU A 209 -5.23 -14.15 -3.55
C LEU A 209 -5.81 -15.14 -2.52
N GLY A 210 -6.38 -14.64 -1.41
CA GLY A 210 -7.02 -15.48 -0.40
C GLY A 210 -8.25 -16.23 -0.92
N GLY A 211 -9.06 -15.57 -1.74
CA GLY A 211 -10.21 -16.16 -2.43
C GLY A 211 -9.78 -17.25 -3.41
N ALA A 212 -8.78 -16.98 -4.25
CA ALA A 212 -8.24 -17.94 -5.20
C ALA A 212 -7.66 -19.17 -4.49
N TYR A 213 -6.87 -19.00 -3.42
CA TYR A 213 -6.38 -20.13 -2.62
C TYR A 213 -7.52 -20.97 -2.04
N THR A 214 -8.56 -20.31 -1.52
CA THR A 214 -9.72 -20.99 -0.93
C THR A 214 -10.46 -21.85 -1.94
N LEU A 215 -10.63 -21.36 -3.17
CA LEU A 215 -11.43 -22.02 -4.21
C LEU A 215 -10.63 -22.98 -5.10
N THR A 216 -9.30 -22.95 -5.06
CA THR A 216 -8.44 -23.80 -5.92
C THR A 216 -7.54 -24.75 -5.13
N GLY A 217 -7.19 -24.40 -3.89
CA GLY A 217 -6.17 -25.11 -3.11
C GLY A 217 -4.74 -24.90 -3.59
N ASP A 218 -4.51 -24.08 -4.63
CA ASP A 218 -3.18 -23.83 -5.17
C ASP A 218 -2.37 -22.92 -4.23
N LYS A 219 -1.27 -23.48 -3.72
CA LYS A 219 -0.39 -22.83 -2.74
C LYS A 219 0.30 -21.58 -3.29
N LEU A 220 0.39 -21.40 -4.60
CA LEU A 220 0.95 -20.19 -5.20
C LEU A 220 0.23 -18.92 -4.72
N TYR A 221 -1.10 -18.94 -4.68
CA TYR A 221 -1.88 -17.80 -4.20
C TYR A 221 -1.63 -17.50 -2.71
N ALA A 222 -1.51 -18.55 -1.89
CA ALA A 222 -1.20 -18.43 -0.47
C ALA A 222 0.21 -17.87 -0.24
N HIS A 223 1.18 -18.30 -1.06
CA HIS A 223 2.55 -17.78 -1.03
C HIS A 223 2.60 -16.29 -1.34
N LYS A 224 1.99 -15.85 -2.45
CA LYS A 224 1.93 -14.44 -2.83
C LYS A 224 1.24 -13.57 -1.77
N ALA A 225 0.15 -14.07 -1.17
CA ALA A 225 -0.51 -13.39 -0.06
C ALA A 225 0.38 -13.30 1.18
N ALA A 226 1.16 -14.35 1.47
CA ALA A 226 2.09 -14.37 2.59
C ALA A 226 3.20 -13.33 2.45
N VAL A 227 3.76 -13.13 1.26
CA VAL A 227 4.77 -12.08 0.99
C VAL A 227 4.22 -10.68 1.32
N ILE A 228 3.01 -10.38 0.87
CA ILE A 228 2.34 -9.10 1.17
C ILE A 228 2.11 -8.95 2.68
N LEU A 229 1.58 -9.98 3.34
CA LEU A 229 1.30 -9.94 4.78
C LEU A 229 2.56 -9.84 5.64
N ASP A 230 3.63 -10.51 5.23
CA ASP A 230 4.95 -10.45 5.88
C ASP A 230 5.47 -9.02 5.86
N ARG A 231 5.45 -8.37 4.69
CA ARG A 231 5.85 -6.96 4.61
C ARG A 231 4.92 -6.01 5.36
N ILE A 232 3.61 -6.27 5.37
CA ILE A 232 2.69 -5.50 6.23
C ILE A 232 3.11 -5.65 7.70
N ALA A 233 3.51 -6.85 8.14
CA ALA A 233 3.94 -7.07 9.52
C ALA A 233 5.22 -6.29 9.88
N ASP A 234 6.11 -6.00 8.91
CA ASP A 234 7.27 -5.12 9.13
C ASP A 234 6.85 -3.66 9.36
N VAL A 235 5.94 -3.15 8.54
CA VAL A 235 5.62 -1.70 8.55
C VAL A 235 4.52 -1.35 9.57
N TYR A 236 3.57 -2.26 9.81
CA TYR A 236 2.38 -1.99 10.61
C TYR A 236 2.67 -1.56 12.05
N PRO A 237 3.67 -2.13 12.78
CA PRO A 237 3.99 -1.73 14.15
C PRO A 237 4.28 -0.23 14.30
N GLU A 238 4.92 0.38 13.31
CA GLU A 238 5.28 1.81 13.29
C GLU A 238 4.16 2.72 12.77
N MET A 239 3.11 2.16 12.17
CA MET A 239 2.02 2.96 11.62
C MET A 239 1.27 3.71 12.73
N ASP A 240 1.26 5.04 12.65
CA ASP A 240 0.56 5.95 13.55
C ASP A 240 0.12 7.19 12.78
N PHE A 241 -1.17 7.44 12.66
CA PHE A 241 -1.64 8.59 11.89
C PHE A 241 -1.44 9.94 12.60
N MET A 242 -1.27 9.96 13.92
CA MET A 242 -1.26 11.19 14.71
C MET A 242 -0.21 12.23 14.27
N PRO A 243 1.05 11.87 13.92
CA PRO A 243 2.02 12.81 13.40
C PRO A 243 1.57 13.49 12.10
N LEU A 244 0.96 12.74 11.18
CA LEU A 244 0.44 13.28 9.92
C LEU A 244 -0.77 14.18 10.16
N HIS A 245 -1.67 13.79 11.06
CA HIS A 245 -2.80 14.61 11.47
C HIS A 245 -2.36 16.00 11.98
N LYS A 246 -1.30 16.06 12.80
CA LYS A 246 -0.73 17.34 13.29
C LYS A 246 -0.16 18.21 12.17
N MET A 247 0.20 17.63 11.03
CA MET A 247 0.67 18.34 9.83
C MET A 247 -0.49 18.77 8.91
N GLY A 248 -1.74 18.46 9.27
CA GLY A 248 -2.92 18.82 8.49
C GLY A 248 -3.35 17.79 7.45
N PHE A 249 -2.77 16.59 7.45
CA PHE A 249 -3.29 15.48 6.65
C PHE A 249 -4.60 14.97 7.23
N GLU A 250 -5.51 14.52 6.36
CA GLU A 250 -6.82 14.04 6.76
C GLU A 250 -6.96 12.52 6.58
N HIS A 251 -7.67 11.87 7.52
CA HIS A 251 -8.06 10.46 7.40
C HIS A 251 -9.44 10.23 8.00
N SER A 252 -10.05 9.10 7.69
CA SER A 252 -11.33 8.62 8.23
C SER A 252 -11.18 8.08 9.67
N HIS A 253 -10.53 8.84 10.55
CA HIS A 253 -10.34 8.47 11.96
C HIS A 253 -11.47 8.98 12.89
N GLY A 254 -12.45 9.73 12.37
CA GLY A 254 -13.56 10.28 13.16
C GLY A 254 -13.20 11.49 14.03
N GLY A 255 -12.13 12.23 13.68
CA GLY A 255 -11.67 13.44 14.40
C GLY A 255 -10.45 13.34 15.34
N PRO A 256 -10.18 12.26 16.11
CA PRO A 256 -9.14 12.25 17.14
C PRO A 256 -7.70 12.07 16.64
N GLY A 257 -7.46 11.97 15.32
CA GLY A 257 -6.14 11.73 14.73
C GLY A 257 -5.57 10.34 15.03
N ARG A 258 -6.36 9.41 15.56
CA ARG A 258 -5.93 8.05 15.93
C ARG A 258 -6.22 7.08 14.80
N GLY A 259 -5.30 6.16 14.54
CA GLY A 259 -5.43 5.17 13.48
C GLY A 259 -4.07 4.74 12.97
N ARG A 260 -4.06 3.78 12.05
CA ARG A 260 -2.82 3.27 11.42
C ARG A 260 -2.86 3.47 9.91
N ILE A 261 -3.27 2.44 9.18
CA ILE A 261 -3.33 2.48 7.71
C ILE A 261 -4.70 2.92 7.23
N GLU A 262 -5.77 2.33 7.79
CA GLU A 262 -7.16 2.75 7.57
C GLU A 262 -7.92 2.86 8.89
N GLY A 263 -8.77 3.88 9.00
CA GLY A 263 -9.75 4.00 10.08
C GLY A 263 -9.15 4.26 11.47
N CYS A 264 -10.05 4.39 12.44
CA CYS A 264 -9.78 4.42 13.88
C CYS A 264 -9.73 3.02 14.48
#